data_AF-A0AA85IV56-F1
#
_entry.id   AF-A0AA85IV56-F1
#
_cell.length_a   1.000
_cell.length_b   1.000
_cell.length_c   1.000
_cell.angle_alpha   90.00
_cell.angle_beta   90.00
_cell.angle_gamma   90.00
#
_symmetry.space_group_name_H-M   'P 1'
#
loop_
_entity.id
_entity.type
_entity.pdbx_description
1 polymer ?
#
loop_
_entity_poly.entity_id
_entity_poly.type
_entity_poly.pdbx_seq_one_letter_code
_entity_poly.pdbx_strand_id
1 'polypeptide(L)'
;MSFFYQKADELDTWEKQLKRLYSSLLALVSGDNDLANAKVGLSRSILLLANVDENTGLAQALHQLADTEGHVAELHALQAEAHTCHLAEYTKEVLGMVQACKKSECRSPVVPIHTSKRCVRIFRQFVHKLQWCLSLVSSRKNMQLAYFYSP
;
A
#
# COMPACT_ATOMS: atom_id res chain seq x y z
N MET A 1 30.31 -2.15 26.44
CA MET A 1 29.02 -1.61 26.90
C MET A 1 28.39 -0.61 25.95
N SER A 2 29.12 0.36 25.38
CA SER A 2 28.56 1.40 24.47
C SER A 2 27.82 0.87 23.22
N PHE A 3 28.25 -0.25 22.63
CA PHE A 3 27.65 -0.81 21.40
C PHE A 3 26.18 -1.25 21.58
N PHE A 4 25.86 -1.85 22.74
CA PHE A 4 24.50 -2.33 23.02
C PHE A 4 23.52 -1.17 23.26
N TYR A 5 23.94 -0.12 23.97
CA TYR A 5 23.12 1.08 24.16
C TYR A 5 22.84 1.80 22.85
N GLN A 6 23.85 1.94 21.97
CA GLN A 6 23.66 2.55 20.66
C GLN A 6 22.69 1.74 19.79
N LYS A 7 22.77 0.40 19.81
CA LYS A 7 21.83 -0.46 19.08
C LYS A 7 20.41 -0.43 19.63
N ALA A 8 20.26 -0.29 20.95
CA ALA A 8 18.95 -0.10 21.58
C ALA A 8 18.30 1.24 21.19
N ASP A 9 19.08 2.33 21.19
CA ASP A 9 18.60 3.67 20.79
C ASP A 9 18.25 3.74 19.29
N GLU A 10 19.04 3.09 18.44
CA GLU A 10 18.70 2.88 17.04
C GLU A 10 17.34 2.16 16.96
N LEU A 11 17.16 0.99 17.57
CA LEU A 11 15.90 0.23 17.52
C LEU A 11 14.68 1.04 18.00
N ASP A 12 14.86 1.90 19.02
CA ASP A 12 13.81 2.84 19.46
C ASP A 12 13.43 3.85 18.38
N THR A 13 14.43 4.36 17.66
CA THR A 13 14.22 5.27 16.54
C THR A 13 13.49 4.58 15.38
N TRP A 14 13.91 3.36 15.01
CA TRP A 14 13.24 2.55 13.99
C TRP A 14 11.78 2.26 14.38
N GLU A 15 11.51 1.92 15.64
CA GLU A 15 10.14 1.67 16.12
C GLU A 15 9.26 2.93 15.97
N LYS A 16 9.77 4.10 16.37
CA LYS A 16 9.04 5.37 16.24
C LYS A 16 8.74 5.70 14.77
N GLN A 17 9.71 5.50 13.89
CA GLN A 17 9.53 5.75 12.45
C GLN A 17 8.54 4.77 11.81
N LEU A 18 8.62 3.48 12.15
CA LEU A 18 7.70 2.45 11.64
C LEU A 18 6.26 2.69 12.12
N LYS A 19 6.06 3.12 13.37
CA LYS A 19 4.71 3.50 13.87
C LYS A 19 4.12 4.67 13.07
N ARG A 20 4.92 5.71 12.80
CA ARG A 20 4.49 6.85 11.99
C ARG A 20 4.16 6.44 10.57
N LEU A 21 5.02 5.62 9.95
CA LEU A 21 4.78 5.09 8.62
C LEU A 21 3.49 4.27 8.57
N TYR A 22 3.27 3.38 9.55
CA TYR A 22 2.06 2.58 9.63
C TYR A 22 0.80 3.46 9.73
N SER A 23 0.81 4.48 10.59
CA SER A 23 -0.32 5.41 10.68
C SER A 23 -0.58 6.17 9.38
N SER A 24 0.47 6.60 8.68
CA SER A 24 0.33 7.28 7.39
C SER A 24 -0.22 6.36 6.30
N LEU A 25 0.18 5.08 6.31
CA LEU A 25 -0.34 4.07 5.39
C LEU A 25 -1.82 3.78 5.63
N LEU A 26 -2.26 3.72 6.90
CA LEU A 26 -3.68 3.56 7.21
C LEU A 26 -4.50 4.77 6.75
N ALA A 27 -3.98 5.99 6.92
CA ALA A 27 -4.63 7.20 6.43
C ALA A 27 -4.73 7.23 4.89
N LEU A 28 -3.66 6.80 4.21
CA LEU A 28 -3.64 6.69 2.74
C LEU A 28 -4.67 5.67 2.24
N VAL A 29 -4.75 4.50 2.87
CA VAL A 29 -5.76 3.46 2.56
C VAL A 29 -7.17 4.00 2.72
N SER A 30 -7.45 4.73 3.81
CA SER A 30 -8.75 5.35 4.02
C SER A 30 -9.07 6.34 2.89
N GLY A 31 -8.13 7.21 2.55
CA GLY A 31 -8.31 8.20 1.49
C GLY A 31 -8.51 7.60 0.09
N ASP A 32 -7.78 6.53 -0.24
CA ASP A 32 -7.95 5.83 -1.52
C ASP A 32 -9.34 5.16 -1.62
N ASN A 33 -9.85 4.60 -0.52
CA ASN A 33 -11.22 4.04 -0.46
C ASN A 33 -12.30 5.13 -0.62
N ASP A 34 -12.13 6.26 0.07
CA ASP A 34 -13.05 7.40 -0.04
C ASP A 34 -13.07 7.95 -1.47
N LEU A 35 -11.90 8.04 -2.11
CA LEU A 35 -11.78 8.47 -3.49
C LEU A 35 -12.43 7.48 -4.47
N ALA A 36 -12.23 6.17 -4.30
CA ALA A 36 -12.88 5.15 -5.11
C ALA A 36 -14.42 5.27 -5.01
N ASN A 37 -14.95 5.44 -3.79
CA ASN A 37 -16.39 5.63 -3.57
C ASN A 37 -16.91 6.92 -4.21
N ALA A 38 -16.18 8.03 -4.09
CA ALA A 38 -16.54 9.29 -4.72
C ALA A 38 -16.58 9.17 -6.26
N LYS A 39 -15.64 8.43 -6.85
CA LYS A 39 -15.60 8.16 -8.29
C LYS A 39 -16.78 7.31 -8.77
N VAL A 40 -17.19 6.29 -8.01
CA VAL A 40 -18.43 5.55 -8.30
C VAL A 40 -19.65 6.47 -8.26
N GLY A 41 -19.72 7.36 -7.27
CA GLY A 41 -20.81 8.36 -7.16
C GLY A 41 -20.83 9.34 -8.33
N LEU A 42 -19.65 9.79 -8.78
CA LEU A 42 -19.51 10.66 -9.95
C LEU A 42 -19.99 9.96 -11.23
N SER A 43 -19.51 8.75 -11.51
CA SER A 43 -19.94 7.94 -12.66
C SER A 43 -21.47 7.80 -12.72
N ARG A 44 -22.11 7.46 -11.59
CA ARG A 44 -23.57 7.38 -11.49
C ARG A 44 -24.26 8.72 -11.77
N SER A 45 -23.72 9.81 -11.25
CA SER A 45 -24.30 11.14 -11.45
C SER A 45 -24.23 11.58 -12.91
N ILE A 46 -23.11 11.28 -13.58
CA ILE A 46 -22.94 11.53 -15.02
C ILE A 46 -23.91 10.68 -15.84
N LEU A 47 -24.12 9.41 -15.45
CA LEU A 47 -25.08 8.54 -16.12
C LEU A 47 -26.52 9.05 -15.97
N LEU A 48 -26.89 9.55 -14.79
CA LEU A 48 -28.21 10.17 -14.57
C LEU A 48 -28.39 11.42 -15.43
N LEU A 49 -27.35 12.24 -15.59
CA LEU A 49 -27.37 13.39 -16.49
C LEU A 49 -27.53 12.96 -17.95
N ALA A 50 -26.78 11.94 -18.38
CA ALA A 50 -26.87 11.39 -19.75
C ALA A 50 -28.30 10.97 -20.11
N ASN A 51 -29.00 10.32 -19.18
CA ASN A 51 -30.36 9.80 -19.40
C ASN A 51 -31.44 10.89 -19.52
N VAL A 52 -31.19 12.09 -18.98
CA VAL A 52 -32.15 13.21 -19.01
C VAL A 52 -31.83 14.18 -20.15
N ASP A 53 -30.67 14.03 -20.81
CA ASP A 53 -30.25 14.90 -21.89
C ASP A 53 -30.98 14.56 -23.20
N GLU A 54 -31.65 15.55 -23.79
CA GLU A 54 -32.40 15.40 -25.04
C GLU A 54 -31.47 15.40 -26.27
N ASN A 55 -30.24 15.94 -26.13
CA ASN A 55 -29.27 15.94 -27.19
C ASN A 55 -28.58 14.58 -27.26
N THR A 56 -28.91 13.80 -28.29
CA THR A 56 -28.37 12.44 -28.49
C THR A 56 -26.84 12.39 -28.55
N GLY A 57 -26.19 13.40 -29.13
CA GLY A 57 -24.72 13.46 -29.20
C GLY A 57 -24.08 13.73 -27.83
N LEU A 58 -24.68 14.64 -27.05
CA LEU A 58 -24.22 14.95 -25.70
C LEU A 58 -24.50 13.80 -24.72
N ALA A 59 -25.70 13.22 -24.78
CA ALA A 59 -26.07 12.02 -24.01
C ALA A 59 -25.06 10.89 -24.25
N GLN A 60 -24.69 10.63 -25.50
CA GLN A 60 -23.69 9.61 -25.84
C GLN A 60 -22.30 9.94 -25.26
N ALA A 61 -21.86 11.20 -25.33
CA ALA A 61 -20.60 11.62 -24.72
C ALA A 61 -20.62 11.47 -23.19
N LEU A 62 -21.75 11.79 -22.54
CA LEU A 62 -21.93 11.61 -21.09
C LEU A 62 -21.94 10.14 -20.70
N HIS A 63 -22.54 9.24 -21.50
CA HIS A 63 -22.45 7.80 -21.26
C HIS A 63 -20.99 7.32 -21.31
N GLN A 64 -20.23 7.71 -22.33
CA GLN A 64 -18.81 7.37 -22.43
C GLN A 64 -17.99 7.94 -21.25
N LEU A 65 -18.34 9.13 -20.79
CA LEU A 65 -17.71 9.74 -19.62
C LEU A 65 -18.08 9.00 -18.32
N ALA A 66 -19.33 8.55 -18.17
CA ALA A 66 -19.76 7.75 -17.04
C ALA A 66 -19.03 6.39 -16.99
N ASP A 67 -18.87 5.74 -18.14
CA ASP A 67 -18.15 4.46 -18.26
C ASP A 67 -16.67 4.63 -17.91
N THR A 68 -16.02 5.68 -18.42
CA THR A 68 -14.61 5.97 -18.12
C THR A 68 -14.41 6.30 -16.64
N GLU A 69 -15.28 7.11 -16.03
CA GLU A 69 -15.23 7.38 -14.58
C GLU A 69 -15.52 6.13 -13.75
N GLY A 70 -16.38 5.22 -14.22
CA GLY A 70 -16.61 3.92 -13.60
C GLY A 70 -15.35 3.04 -13.62
N HIS A 71 -14.65 3.03 -14.75
CA HIS A 71 -13.37 2.31 -14.90
C HIS A 71 -12.28 2.90 -13.99
N VAL A 72 -12.19 4.23 -13.92
CA VAL A 72 -11.28 4.93 -13.00
C VAL A 72 -11.57 4.59 -11.55
N ALA A 73 -12.86 4.47 -11.17
CA ALA A 73 -13.25 4.05 -9.83
C ALA A 73 -12.76 2.63 -9.49
N GLU A 74 -12.85 1.69 -10.44
CA GLU A 74 -12.33 0.32 -10.28
C GLU A 74 -10.80 0.32 -10.07
N LEU A 75 -10.07 1.14 -10.83
CA LEU A 75 -8.62 1.28 -10.65
C LEU A 75 -8.26 1.85 -9.28
N HIS A 76 -9.01 2.83 -8.79
CA HIS A 76 -8.81 3.36 -7.44
C HIS A 76 -9.12 2.31 -6.36
N ALA A 77 -10.14 1.48 -6.53
CA ALA A 77 -10.44 0.38 -5.61
C ALA A 77 -9.32 -0.66 -5.59
N LEU A 78 -8.79 -1.05 -6.75
CA LEU A 78 -7.65 -1.96 -6.87
C LEU A 78 -6.37 -1.37 -6.27
N GLN A 79 -6.14 -0.07 -6.46
CA GLN A 79 -5.01 0.64 -5.85
C GLN A 79 -5.14 0.66 -4.31
N ALA A 80 -6.34 0.95 -3.79
CA ALA A 80 -6.63 0.91 -2.37
C ALA A 80 -6.34 -0.49 -1.80
N GLU A 81 -6.82 -1.55 -2.45
CA GLU A 81 -6.59 -2.95 -2.05
C GLU A 81 -5.09 -3.30 -2.06
N ALA A 82 -4.37 -2.91 -3.10
CA ALA A 82 -2.93 -3.14 -3.21
C ALA A 82 -2.13 -2.45 -2.10
N HIS A 83 -2.45 -1.19 -1.79
CA HIS A 83 -1.84 -0.44 -0.69
C HIS A 83 -2.17 -1.04 0.68
N THR A 84 -3.43 -1.46 0.88
CA THR A 84 -3.93 -2.01 2.14
C THR A 84 -3.33 -3.37 2.47
N CYS A 85 -3.41 -4.32 1.55
CA CYS A 85 -2.95 -5.69 1.78
C CYS A 85 -1.43 -5.79 1.88
N HIS A 86 -0.66 -4.96 1.15
CA HIS A 86 0.78 -5.20 1.05
C HIS A 86 1.64 -4.27 1.89
N LEU A 87 1.35 -2.97 1.98
CA LEU A 87 2.23 -2.03 2.69
C LEU A 87 1.89 -1.92 4.17
N ALA A 88 0.60 -1.88 4.51
CA ALA A 88 0.16 -1.76 5.90
C ALA A 88 0.44 -3.05 6.69
N GLU A 89 0.10 -4.22 6.15
CA GLU A 89 0.39 -5.52 6.78
C GLU A 89 1.90 -5.73 6.95
N TYR A 90 2.69 -5.39 5.94
CA TYR A 90 4.15 -5.48 5.98
C TYR A 90 4.77 -4.57 7.04
N THR A 91 4.33 -3.31 7.11
CA THR A 91 4.85 -2.36 8.12
C THR A 91 4.50 -2.83 9.53
N LYS A 92 3.32 -3.45 9.71
CA LYS A 92 2.89 -4.07 10.97
C LYS A 92 3.76 -5.27 11.35
N GLU A 93 4.09 -6.16 10.40
CA GLU A 93 4.98 -7.30 10.64
C GLU A 93 6.39 -6.85 11.05
N VAL A 94 6.94 -5.86 10.36
CA VAL A 94 8.28 -5.31 10.62
C VAL A 94 8.31 -4.62 11.98
N LEU A 95 7.26 -3.88 12.33
CA LEU A 95 7.10 -3.29 13.66
C LEU A 95 7.08 -4.37 14.75
N GLY A 96 6.33 -5.47 14.53
CA GLY A 96 6.28 -6.61 15.43
C GLY A 96 7.65 -7.28 15.63
N MET A 97 8.46 -7.38 14.57
CA MET A 97 9.83 -7.88 14.67
C MET A 97 10.75 -6.99 15.49
N VAL A 98 10.70 -5.67 15.27
CA VAL A 98 11.51 -4.69 16.02
C VAL A 98 11.16 -4.77 17.51
N GLN A 99 9.87 -4.88 17.84
CA GLN A 99 9.40 -5.05 19.21
C GLN A 99 9.86 -6.38 19.83
N ALA A 100 9.84 -7.47 19.06
CA ALA A 100 10.34 -8.77 19.51
C ALA A 100 11.85 -8.76 19.78
N CYS A 101 12.64 -8.10 18.93
CA CYS A 101 14.08 -7.89 19.12
C CYS A 101 14.35 -7.14 20.42
N LYS A 102 13.69 -6.00 20.66
CA LYS A 102 13.81 -5.24 21.91
C LYS A 102 13.46 -6.09 23.14
N LYS A 103 12.38 -6.87 23.08
CA LYS A 103 11.95 -7.75 24.18
C LYS A 103 12.93 -8.91 24.45
N SER A 104 13.71 -9.31 23.45
CA SER A 104 14.75 -10.33 23.60
C SER A 104 16.05 -9.77 24.20
N GLU A 105 16.37 -8.50 23.91
CA GLU A 105 17.53 -7.77 24.45
C GLU A 105 17.37 -7.50 25.95
N CYS A 106 16.15 -7.20 26.42
CA CYS A 106 15.85 -7.00 27.84
C CYS A 106 15.95 -8.27 28.72
N ARG A 107 16.22 -9.46 28.15
CA ARG A 107 16.18 -10.75 28.88
C ARG A 107 17.53 -11.46 29.06
N SER A 108 18.65 -10.92 28.57
CA SER A 108 19.97 -11.53 28.82
C SER A 108 21.11 -10.50 28.80
N PRO A 109 21.99 -10.44 29.82
CA PRO A 109 23.24 -9.66 29.77
C PRO A 109 24.30 -10.25 28.81
N VAL A 110 24.01 -11.35 28.13
CA VAL A 110 24.83 -11.94 27.06
C VAL A 110 23.95 -12.20 25.85
N VAL A 111 24.10 -11.41 24.79
CA VAL A 111 23.33 -11.57 23.54
C VAL A 111 23.99 -12.66 22.68
N PRO A 112 23.34 -13.80 22.41
CA PRO A 112 23.94 -14.83 21.58
C PRO A 112 23.85 -14.43 20.10
N ILE A 113 24.96 -14.58 19.38
CA ILE A 113 25.21 -14.32 17.94
C ILE A 113 24.12 -14.90 17.00
N HIS A 114 23.25 -15.78 17.51
CA HIS A 114 22.15 -16.43 16.79
C HIS A 114 20.95 -15.51 16.51
N THR A 115 20.73 -14.44 17.28
CA THR A 115 19.67 -13.44 17.01
C THR A 115 20.01 -12.57 15.79
N SER A 116 21.29 -12.19 15.65
CA SER A 116 21.81 -11.45 14.49
C SER A 116 21.58 -12.18 13.16
N LYS A 117 21.83 -13.50 13.12
CA LYS A 117 21.59 -14.31 11.91
C LYS A 117 20.10 -14.44 11.54
N ARG A 118 19.19 -14.49 12.52
CA ARG A 118 17.73 -14.47 12.26
C ARG A 118 17.30 -13.09 11.74
N CYS A 119 17.72 -12.00 12.37
CA CYS A 119 17.44 -10.64 11.89
C CYS A 119 17.92 -10.42 10.45
N VAL A 120 19.17 -10.79 10.14
CA VAL A 120 19.72 -10.62 8.78
C VAL A 120 18.99 -11.48 7.75
N ARG A 121 18.62 -12.72 8.11
CA ARG A 121 17.86 -13.60 7.19
C ARG A 121 16.47 -13.03 6.90
N ILE A 122 15.78 -12.54 7.93
CA ILE A 122 14.46 -11.94 7.76
C ILE A 122 14.56 -10.62 6.98
N PHE A 123 15.58 -9.79 7.23
CA PHE A 123 15.83 -8.56 6.46
C PHE A 123 16.16 -8.85 4.98
N ARG A 124 16.85 -9.95 4.68
CA ARG A 124 17.11 -10.37 3.30
C ARG A 124 15.84 -10.87 2.62
N GLN A 125 14.99 -11.58 3.35
CA GLN A 125 13.68 -12.05 2.86
C GLN A 125 12.71 -10.88 2.64
N PHE A 126 12.82 -9.84 3.48
CA PHE A 126 12.16 -8.53 3.38
C PHE A 126 12.53 -7.81 2.07
N VAL A 127 13.83 -7.63 1.77
CA VAL A 127 14.26 -6.95 0.53
C VAL A 127 13.78 -7.71 -0.71
N HIS A 128 13.83 -9.04 -0.69
CA HIS A 128 13.43 -9.87 -1.82
C HIS A 128 11.91 -9.84 -2.06
N LYS A 129 11.09 -9.83 -0.99
CA LYS A 129 9.63 -9.68 -1.12
C LYS A 129 9.25 -8.28 -1.60
N LEU A 130 9.91 -7.24 -1.10
CA LEU A 130 9.66 -5.86 -1.53
C LEU A 130 9.96 -5.69 -3.04
N GLN A 131 11.07 -6.28 -3.50
CA GLN A 131 11.45 -6.24 -4.92
C GLN A 131 10.49 -7.06 -5.80
N TRP A 132 9.97 -8.18 -5.30
CA TRP A 132 8.94 -8.95 -6.01
C TRP A 132 7.61 -8.18 -6.12
N CYS A 133 7.19 -7.50 -5.06
CA CYS A 133 5.99 -6.64 -5.05
C CYS A 133 6.13 -5.45 -6.00
N LEU A 134 7.28 -4.77 -6.01
CA LEU A 134 7.57 -3.70 -6.97
C LEU A 134 7.50 -4.20 -8.42
N SER A 135 8.03 -5.41 -8.69
CA SER A 135 7.91 -6.04 -10.00
C SER A 135 6.48 -6.42 -10.37
N LEU A 136 5.64 -6.83 -9.42
CA LEU A 136 4.22 -7.15 -9.67
C LEU A 136 3.39 -5.91 -9.97
N VAL A 137 3.60 -4.83 -9.22
CA VAL A 137 2.97 -3.52 -9.48
C VAL A 137 3.42 -2.99 -10.84
N SER A 138 4.69 -3.16 -11.19
CA SER A 138 5.23 -2.75 -12.50
C SER A 138 4.70 -3.62 -13.65
N SER A 139 4.60 -4.94 -13.48
CA SER A 139 4.05 -5.86 -14.50
C SER A 139 2.55 -5.69 -14.70
N ARG A 140 1.79 -5.34 -13.64
CA ARG A 140 0.35 -5.07 -13.78
C ARG A 140 0.07 -3.70 -14.41
N LYS A 141 0.91 -2.69 -14.18
CA LYS A 141 0.90 -1.44 -14.96
C LYS A 141 1.13 -1.71 -16.45
N ASN A 142 2.06 -2.59 -16.79
CA ASN A 142 2.32 -2.99 -18.18
C ASN A 142 1.17 -3.79 -18.81
N MET A 143 0.47 -4.62 -18.03
CA MET A 143 -0.71 -5.37 -18.52
C MET A 143 -1.92 -4.45 -18.77
N GLN A 144 -2.08 -3.40 -17.97
CA GLN A 144 -3.12 -2.38 -18.15
C GLN A 144 -2.82 -1.43 -19.33
N LEU A 145 -1.55 -1.07 -19.54
CA LEU A 145 -1.11 -0.36 -20.75
C LEU A 145 -1.34 -1.18 -22.03
N ALA A 146 -1.24 -2.50 -21.97
CA ALA A 146 -1.55 -3.38 -23.10
C ALA A 146 -3.04 -3.41 -23.45
N TYR A 147 -3.95 -3.24 -22.47
CA TYR A 147 -5.39 -3.08 -22.70
C TYR A 147 -5.76 -1.70 -23.28
N PHE A 148 -4.98 -0.66 -22.97
CA PHE A 148 -5.17 0.69 -23.51
C PHE A 148 -4.62 0.91 -24.93
N TYR A 149 -3.81 -0.02 -25.45
CA TYR A 149 -3.11 0.11 -26.74
C TYR A 149 -3.38 -1.05 -27.71
N SER A 150 -4.47 -1.82 -27.50
CA SER A 150 -4.93 -2.78 -28.50
C SER A 150 -5.93 -2.10 -29.43
N PRO A 151 -5.72 -2.11 -30.76
CA PRO A 151 -6.55 -1.41 -31.73
C PRO A 151 -7.98 -1.97 -31.83
#